data_AF-A0A5K3G0E5-F1
#
_entry.id   AF-A0A5K3G0E5-F1
#
_cell.length_a   1.000
_cell.length_b   1.000
_cell.length_c   1.000
_cell.angle_alpha   90.00
_cell.angle_beta   90.00
_cell.angle_gamma   90.00
#
_symmetry.space_group_name_H-M   'P 1'
#
loop_
_entity.id
_entity.type
_entity.pdbx_description
1 polymer ?
#
loop_
_entity_poly.entity_id
_entity_poly.type
_entity_poly.pdbx_seq_one_letter_code
_entity_poly.pdbx_strand_id
1 'polypeptide(L)'
;MAMPGGLSKPTCPSAEMKQRLTPTVAAYLKYQLGVEPKHVKIVALSSQIVNGTVYFLKVQHDKGVCHMRVHEELPANGGNLVV
;
A
#
# COMPACT_ATOMS: atom_id res chain seq x y z
N MET A 1 -10.65 20.81 1.02
CA MET A 1 -10.20 20.33 2.34
C MET A 1 -10.70 18.91 2.51
N ALA A 2 -9.81 17.93 2.68
CA ALA A 2 -10.22 16.56 2.99
C ALA A 2 -10.42 16.44 4.51
N MET A 3 -11.58 15.96 4.95
CA MET A 3 -11.88 15.72 6.36
C MET A 3 -11.07 14.51 6.89
N PRO A 4 -10.71 14.48 8.18
CA PRO A 4 -10.09 13.31 8.79
C PRO A 4 -10.95 12.06 8.59
N GLY A 5 -10.32 10.93 8.26
CA GLY A 5 -11.00 9.64 8.10
C GLY A 5 -11.73 9.42 6.76
N GLY A 6 -11.77 10.41 5.85
CA GLY A 6 -12.35 10.21 4.52
C GLY A 6 -11.48 9.33 3.62
N LEU A 7 -12.05 8.25 3.07
CA LEU A 7 -11.39 7.41 2.07
C LEU A 7 -11.43 8.11 0.70
N SER A 8 -10.26 8.29 0.07
CA SER A 8 -10.19 8.83 -1.28
C SER A 8 -10.70 7.83 -2.33
N LYS A 9 -11.14 8.34 -3.48
CA LYS A 9 -11.54 7.48 -4.60
C LYS A 9 -10.32 6.66 -5.07
N PRO A 10 -10.51 5.40 -5.50
CA PRO A 10 -9.42 4.59 -6.01
C PRO A 10 -8.81 5.24 -7.25
N THR A 11 -7.51 5.53 -7.19
CA THR A 11 -6.74 6.08 -8.30
C THR A 11 -5.63 5.14 -8.72
N CYS A 12 -5.16 5.31 -9.96
CA CYS A 12 -3.94 4.65 -10.42
C CYS A 12 -2.74 5.23 -9.65
N PRO A 13 -1.92 4.40 -8.99
CA PRO A 13 -0.81 4.91 -8.21
C PRO A 13 0.28 5.49 -9.15
N SER A 14 0.83 6.64 -8.76
CA SER A 14 1.98 7.28 -9.41
C SER A 14 3.21 6.39 -9.38
N ALA A 15 4.16 6.59 -10.30
CA ALA A 15 5.38 5.79 -10.38
C ALA A 15 6.19 5.81 -9.06
N GLU A 16 6.29 6.98 -8.41
CA GLU A 16 6.98 7.15 -7.14
C GLU A 16 6.31 6.37 -6.00
N MET A 17 4.98 6.42 -5.89
CA MET A 17 4.24 5.65 -4.87
C MET A 17 4.41 4.14 -5.10
N LYS A 18 4.39 3.70 -6.36
CA LYS A 18 4.65 2.29 -6.68
C LYS A 18 6.04 1.88 -6.20
N GLN A 19 7.07 2.68 -6.51
CA GLN A 19 8.44 2.37 -6.08
C GLN A 19 8.59 2.33 -4.56
N ARG A 20 7.91 3.24 -3.82
CA ARG A 20 7.94 3.25 -2.35
C ARG A 20 7.21 2.08 -1.71
N LEU A 21 6.04 1.69 -2.23
CA LEU A 21 5.17 0.67 -1.60
C LEU A 21 5.51 -0.76 -2.04
N THR A 22 6.04 -0.95 -3.25
CA THR A 22 6.36 -2.29 -3.79
C THR A 22 7.28 -3.12 -2.89
N PRO A 23 8.40 -2.60 -2.33
CA PRO A 23 9.27 -3.42 -1.49
C PRO A 23 8.57 -3.95 -0.24
N THR A 24 7.80 -3.10 0.45
CA THR A 24 7.05 -3.49 1.66
C THR A 24 5.95 -4.49 1.32
N VAL A 25 5.22 -4.26 0.22
CA VAL A 25 4.18 -5.17 -0.28
C VAL A 25 4.76 -6.52 -0.69
N ALA A 26 5.90 -6.54 -1.38
CA ALA A 26 6.56 -7.78 -1.80
C ALA A 26 7.09 -8.59 -0.60
N ALA A 27 7.69 -7.92 0.39
CA ALA A 27 8.14 -8.56 1.63
C ALA A 27 6.97 -9.18 2.40
N TYR A 28 5.86 -8.46 2.53
CA TYR A 28 4.66 -8.97 3.19
C TYR A 28 4.00 -10.10 2.41
N LEU A 29 3.93 -10.00 1.07
CA LEU A 29 3.45 -11.08 0.21
C LEU A 29 4.30 -12.34 0.35
N LYS A 30 5.62 -12.22 0.41
CA LYS A 30 6.54 -13.34 0.61
C LYS A 30 6.28 -14.03 1.96
N TYR A 31 6.07 -13.24 3.02
CA TYR A 31 5.72 -13.75 4.34
C TYR A 31 4.38 -14.51 4.34
N GLN A 32 3.34 -13.93 3.73
CA GLN A 32 1.99 -14.52 3.70
C GLN A 32 1.89 -15.74 2.78
N LEU A 33 2.53 -15.70 1.61
CA LEU A 33 2.42 -16.76 0.59
C LEU A 33 3.45 -17.87 0.77
N GLY A 34 4.46 -17.67 1.63
CA GLY A 34 5.62 -18.56 1.81
C GLY A 34 6.51 -18.71 0.58
N VAL A 35 6.20 -18.00 -0.51
CA VAL A 35 6.88 -18.05 -1.80
C VAL A 35 7.09 -16.63 -2.28
N GLU A 36 8.27 -16.34 -2.82
CA GLU A 36 8.58 -15.03 -3.37
C GLU A 36 7.76 -14.78 -4.65
N PRO A 37 6.89 -13.75 -4.68
CA PRO A 37 6.12 -13.42 -5.87
C PRO A 37 7.05 -12.87 -6.95
N LYS A 38 6.96 -13.40 -8.18
CA LYS A 38 7.78 -12.94 -9.32
C LYS A 38 7.21 -11.68 -9.93
N HIS A 39 5.88 -11.54 -9.92
CA HIS A 39 5.18 -10.35 -10.38
C HIS A 39 4.36 -9.75 -9.25
N VAL A 40 4.63 -8.49 -8.92
CA VAL A 40 3.84 -7.69 -7.98
C VAL A 40 3.48 -6.38 -8.67
N LYS A 41 2.18 -6.15 -8.86
CA LYS A 41 1.67 -4.94 -9.51
C LYS A 41 0.58 -4.30 -8.67
N ILE A 42 0.82 -3.08 -8.22
CA ILE A 42 -0.20 -2.27 -7.54
C ILE A 42 -1.09 -1.64 -8.62
N VAL A 43 -2.35 -2.07 -8.68
CA VAL A 43 -3.32 -1.72 -9.73
C VAL A 43 -4.16 -0.51 -9.33
N ALA A 44 -4.53 -0.41 -8.06
CA ALA A 44 -5.29 0.71 -7.53
C ALA A 44 -4.81 1.07 -6.13
N LEU A 45 -4.92 2.34 -5.79
CA LEU A 45 -4.59 2.89 -4.48
C LEU A 45 -5.73 3.81 -4.04
N SER A 46 -6.18 3.63 -2.81
CA SER A 46 -7.00 4.61 -2.09
C SER A 46 -6.23 5.01 -0.84
N SER A 47 -6.44 6.23 -0.37
CA SER A 47 -5.74 6.79 0.79
C SER A 47 -6.75 7.35 1.78
N GLN A 48 -6.42 7.23 3.06
CA GLN A 48 -7.20 7.78 4.16
C GLN A 48 -6.25 8.51 5.09
N ILE A 49 -6.49 9.80 5.31
CA ILE A 49 -5.70 10.61 6.24
C ILE A 49 -6.18 10.32 7.67
N VAL A 50 -5.23 9.89 8.51
CA VAL A 50 -5.42 9.57 9.93
C VAL A 50 -4.28 10.22 10.74
N ASN A 51 -3.85 9.63 11.86
CA ASN A 51 -2.58 9.98 12.50
C ASN A 51 -1.36 9.47 11.69
N GLY A 52 -1.28 9.89 10.43
CA GLY A 52 -0.49 9.27 9.37
C GLY A 52 -1.34 9.13 8.11
N THR A 53 -0.94 8.24 7.22
CA THR A 53 -1.70 7.92 6.00
C THR A 53 -1.92 6.42 5.91
N VAL A 54 -3.17 5.98 5.78
CA VAL A 54 -3.48 4.60 5.45
C VAL A 54 -3.69 4.49 3.95
N TYR A 55 -2.92 3.63 3.29
CA TYR A 55 -3.07 3.25 1.90
C TYR A 55 -3.80 1.92 1.78
N PHE A 56 -4.89 1.90 1.02
CA PHE A 56 -5.59 0.69 0.61
C PHE A 56 -5.18 0.35 -0.82
N LEU A 57 -4.49 -0.77 -0.99
CA LEU A 57 -3.88 -1.18 -2.24
C LEU A 57 -4.62 -2.37 -2.82
N LYS A 58 -4.89 -2.34 -4.11
CA LYS A 58 -5.25 -3.53 -4.90
C LYS A 58 -4.00 -4.03 -5.58
N VAL A 59 -3.52 -5.20 -5.18
CA VAL A 59 -2.26 -5.78 -5.64
C VAL A 59 -2.54 -7.03 -6.45
N GLN A 60 -2.09 -7.04 -7.70
CA GLN A 60 -2.10 -8.21 -8.56
C GLN A 60 -0.74 -8.91 -8.46
N HIS A 61 -0.77 -10.20 -8.22
CA HIS A 61 0.40 -11.07 -8.16
C HIS A 61 0.14 -12.40 -8.89
N ASP A 62 1.15 -13.27 -9.00
CA ASP A 62 1.08 -14.50 -9.81
C ASP A 62 -0.08 -15.44 -9.45
N LYS A 63 -0.59 -15.39 -8.21
CA LYS A 63 -1.69 -16.26 -7.73
C LYS A 63 -3.06 -15.58 -7.75
N GLY A 64 -3.16 -14.32 -8.17
CA GLY A 64 -4.43 -13.59 -8.23
C GLY A 64 -4.33 -12.14 -7.77
N VAL A 65 -5.41 -11.64 -7.18
CA VAL A 65 -5.51 -10.26 -6.70
C VAL A 65 -5.82 -10.27 -5.21
N CYS A 66 -5.07 -9.50 -4.44
CA CYS A 66 -5.35 -9.25 -3.02
C CYS A 66 -5.54 -7.76 -2.75
N HIS A 67 -6.20 -7.47 -1.63
CA HIS A 67 -6.28 -6.12 -1.07
C HIS A 67 -5.37 -6.04 0.14
N MET A 68 -4.60 -4.96 0.23
CA MET A 68 -3.68 -4.71 1.32
C MET A 68 -3.95 -3.36 1.95
N ARG A 69 -3.74 -3.27 3.26
CA ARG A 69 -3.76 -2.02 4.00
C ARG A 69 -2.33 -1.74 4.44
N VAL A 70 -1.83 -0.55 4.17
CA VAL A 70 -0.48 -0.11 4.57
C VAL A 70 -0.62 1.19 5.31
N HIS A 71 -0.11 1.26 6.54
CA HIS A 71 -0.05 2.48 7.33
C HIS A 71 1.32 3.13 7.18
N GLU A 72 1.33 4.39 6.78
CA GLU A 72 2.48 5.28 6.79
C GLU A 72 2.37 6.19 8.01
N GLU A 73 3.33 6.09 8.92
CA GLU A 73 3.40 6.97 10.08
C GLU A 73 3.64 8.42 9.67
N LEU A 74 3.28 9.36 10.55
CA LEU A 74 3.66 10.76 10.36
C LEU A 74 5.19 10.89 10.28
N PRO A 75 5.73 11.87 9.53
CA PRO A 75 7.17 12.09 9.43
C PRO A 75 7.84 12.35 10.79
N ALA A 76 7.12 12.96 11.74
CA ALA A 76 7.60 13.16 13.11
C ALA A 76 7.82 11.85 13.89
N ASN A 77 7.19 10.75 13.46
CA ASN A 77 7.33 9.41 14.06
C ASN A 77 8.29 8.52 13.26
N GLY A 78 9.03 9.08 12.30
CA GLY A 78 9.99 8.35 11.46
C GLY A 78 9.45 7.94 10.09
N GLY A 79 8.15 8.11 9.81
CA GLY A 79 7.58 7.88 8.48
C GLY A 79 7.62 6.43 8.00
N ASN A 80 7.60 5.47 8.92
CA ASN A 80 7.71 4.05 8.55
C ASN A 80 6.44 3.55 7.86
N LEU A 81 6.62 2.58 6.96
CA LEU A 81 5.55 1.87 6.27
C LEU A 81 5.32 0.51 6.94
N VAL A 82 4.12 0.31 7.49
CA VAL A 82 3.72 -0.92 8.18
C VAL A 82 2.50 -1.51 7.47
N VAL A 83 2.51 -2.81 7.20
CA VAL A 83 1.40 -3.54 6.54
C VAL A 83 0.55 -4.24 7.58
#